data_AF-A0A0W0UNU3-F1
#
_entry.id   AF-A0A0W0UNU3-F1
#
_cell.length_a   1.000
_cell.length_b   1.000
_cell.length_c   1.000
_cell.angle_alpha   90.00
_cell.angle_beta   90.00
_cell.angle_gamma   90.00
#
_symmetry.space_group_name_H-M   'P 1'
#
loop_
_entity.id
_entity.type
_entity.pdbx_description
1 polymer ?
#
loop_
_entity_poly.entity_id
_entity_poly.type
_entity_poly.pdbx_seq_one_letter_code
_entity_poly.pdbx_strand_id
1 'polypeptide(L)'
;MRIAERLDTASGVFFFLGFVVSQLQHSPFVFLAALSNLGALFFYSIGYALWLAACQLYPDYPQQKNHWYGFIEVKNQHRIAAILGALAILCCVGGIFMPALLVPASWLFFGSNLIWCIAEYHKQKINQKSSHTDTAYMQYAMISTVMTLVPAIGATVSLFFPPAALVTFIISTTLGISLGSLSLYCWLDYTLGREYNAKSESYQQLTESLEIEPLAAPPSSDLKPLQENYDSLWQKENKSPSPEKGCSFFSLIKP
;
A
#
# COMPACT_ATOMS: atom_id res chain seq x y z
N MET A 1 -9.75 -15.67 8.08
CA MET A 1 -9.70 -14.52 7.15
C MET A 1 -9.12 -13.26 7.80
N ARG A 2 -9.78 -12.59 8.76
CA ARG A 2 -9.28 -11.33 9.36
C ARG A 2 -7.82 -11.36 9.85
N ILE A 3 -7.35 -12.47 10.42
CA ILE A 3 -5.97 -12.58 10.92
C ILE A 3 -4.97 -12.61 9.75
N ALA A 4 -5.26 -13.38 8.70
CA ALA A 4 -4.42 -13.45 7.49
C ALA A 4 -4.34 -12.07 6.81
N GLU A 5 -5.47 -11.38 6.69
CA GLU A 5 -5.52 -10.03 6.10
C GLU A 5 -4.76 -8.99 6.92
N ARG A 6 -4.80 -9.09 8.26
CA ARG A 6 -4.02 -8.20 9.14
C ARG A 6 -2.53 -8.48 9.03
N LEU A 7 -2.12 -9.74 8.90
CA LEU A 7 -0.71 -10.11 8.67
C LEU A 7 -0.23 -9.65 7.30
N ASP A 8 -1.05 -9.79 6.26
CA ASP A 8 -0.75 -9.34 4.89
C ASP A 8 -0.60 -7.81 4.86
N THR A 9 -1.54 -7.08 5.48
CA THR A 9 -1.47 -5.62 5.63
C THR A 9 -0.22 -5.21 6.42
N ALA A 10 0.07 -5.89 7.54
CA ALA A 10 1.28 -5.63 8.33
C ALA A 10 2.55 -5.90 7.52
N SER A 11 2.59 -6.98 6.75
CA SER A 11 3.72 -7.28 5.88
C SER A 11 3.96 -6.17 4.84
N GLY A 12 2.89 -5.63 4.26
CA GLY A 12 2.94 -4.45 3.38
C GLY A 12 3.54 -3.23 4.07
N VAL A 13 3.16 -2.95 5.32
CA VAL A 13 3.75 -1.86 6.12
C VAL A 13 5.24 -2.08 6.39
N PHE A 14 5.66 -3.32 6.66
CA PHE A 14 7.07 -3.63 6.86
C PHE A 14 7.88 -3.57 5.56
N PHE A 15 7.30 -3.96 4.42
CA PHE A 15 7.90 -3.74 3.11
C PHE A 15 8.03 -2.24 2.80
N PHE A 16 7.01 -1.45 3.14
CA PHE A 16 7.06 0.00 3.03
C PHE A 16 8.16 0.60 3.91
N LEU A 17 8.22 0.21 5.18
CA LEU A 17 9.21 0.73 6.12
C LEU A 17 10.62 0.33 5.68
N GLY A 18 10.80 -0.89 5.17
CA GLY A 18 12.04 -1.33 4.54
C GLY A 18 12.42 -0.47 3.34
N PHE A 19 11.46 -0.12 2.47
CA PHE A 19 11.69 0.77 1.34
C PHE A 19 12.11 2.18 1.79
N VAL A 20 11.36 2.81 2.70
CA VAL A 20 11.70 4.15 3.23
C VAL A 20 13.08 4.13 3.86
N VAL A 21 13.36 3.13 4.69
CA VAL A 21 14.65 2.98 5.34
C VAL A 21 15.76 2.76 4.32
N SER A 22 15.52 2.03 3.22
CA SER A 22 16.48 1.87 2.12
C SER A 22 16.77 3.17 1.37
N GLN A 23 15.86 4.15 1.37
CA GLN A 23 16.11 5.44 0.73
C GLN A 23 17.13 6.29 1.50
N LEU A 24 17.26 6.08 2.81
CA LEU A 24 18.32 6.73 3.61
C LEU A 24 19.73 6.33 3.16
N GLN A 25 19.89 5.26 2.35
CA GLN A 25 21.18 4.84 1.85
C GLN A 25 21.81 5.85 0.87
N HIS A 26 21.00 6.73 0.27
CA HIS A 26 21.46 7.78 -0.63
C HIS A 26 22.06 8.98 0.12
N SER A 27 22.10 8.91 1.45
CA SER A 27 22.78 9.90 2.29
C SER A 27 24.29 9.91 2.00
N PRO A 28 24.95 11.09 2.01
CA PRO A 28 26.40 11.19 1.80
C PRO A 28 27.23 10.52 2.91
N PHE A 29 26.60 10.10 4.01
CA PHE A 29 27.27 9.44 5.12
C PHE A 29 27.29 7.92 4.94
N VAL A 30 28.48 7.37 4.65
CA VAL A 30 28.70 5.93 4.40
C VAL A 30 28.21 5.03 5.55
N PHE A 31 28.41 5.44 6.80
CA PHE A 31 27.89 4.72 7.97
C PHE A 31 26.36 4.70 8.01
N LEU A 32 25.73 5.82 7.68
CA LEU A 32 24.28 5.92 7.62
C LEU A 32 23.73 5.03 6.50
N ALA A 33 24.45 4.94 5.38
CA ALA A 33 24.06 4.08 4.26
C ALA A 33 24.17 2.59 4.58
N ALA A 34 25.24 2.17 5.25
CA ALA A 34 25.39 0.78 5.71
C ALA A 34 24.30 0.41 6.74
N LEU A 35 24.02 1.30 7.70
CA LEU A 35 23.00 1.08 8.72
C LEU A 35 21.59 1.08 8.15
N SER A 36 21.33 1.96 7.18
CA SER A 36 20.09 2.02 6.39
C SER A 36 19.87 0.73 5.60
N ASN A 37 20.89 0.19 4.93
CA ASN A 37 20.78 -1.07 4.22
C ASN A 37 20.51 -2.25 5.16
N LEU A 38 21.18 -2.30 6.31
CA LEU A 38 20.94 -3.33 7.31
C LEU A 38 19.52 -3.21 7.91
N GLY A 39 19.07 -1.99 8.19
CA GLY A 39 17.73 -1.71 8.68
C GLY A 39 16.66 -2.07 7.66
N ALA A 40 16.86 -1.74 6.39
CA ALA A 40 15.96 -2.12 5.30
C ALA A 40 15.85 -3.65 5.18
N LEU A 41 16.98 -4.35 5.23
CA LEU A 41 17.04 -5.80 5.18
C LEU A 41 16.34 -6.45 6.39
N PHE A 42 16.47 -5.86 7.58
CA PHE A 42 15.73 -6.27 8.77
C PHE A 42 14.21 -6.13 8.58
N PHE A 43 13.74 -4.97 8.11
CA PHE A 43 12.31 -4.74 7.86
C PHE A 43 11.76 -5.64 6.75
N TYR A 44 12.53 -5.86 5.67
CA TYR A 44 12.16 -6.82 4.64
C TYR A 44 12.09 -8.24 5.20
N SER A 45 13.01 -8.66 6.06
CA SER A 45 12.96 -9.99 6.69
C SER A 45 11.69 -10.18 7.52
N ILE A 46 11.28 -9.15 8.28
CA ILE A 46 10.04 -9.17 9.06
C ILE A 46 8.84 -9.21 8.11
N GLY A 47 8.85 -8.41 7.04
CA GLY A 47 7.82 -8.40 6.00
C GLY A 47 7.63 -9.79 5.38
N TYR A 48 8.71 -10.42 4.91
CA TYR A 48 8.66 -11.78 4.37
C TYR A 48 8.24 -12.83 5.40
N ALA A 49 8.64 -12.70 6.67
CA ALA A 49 8.22 -13.62 7.72
C ALA A 49 6.72 -13.51 8.02
N LEU A 50 6.19 -12.28 8.13
CA LEU A 50 4.75 -12.02 8.28
C LEU A 50 3.98 -12.48 7.05
N TRP A 51 4.54 -12.27 5.86
CA TRP A 51 3.91 -12.69 4.61
C TRP A 51 3.86 -14.21 4.49
N LEU A 52 4.93 -14.92 4.88
CA LEU A 52 4.93 -16.38 4.99
C LEU A 52 3.87 -16.88 5.98
N ALA A 53 3.75 -16.22 7.13
CA ALA A 53 2.72 -16.56 8.11
C ALA A 53 1.30 -16.27 7.57
N ALA A 54 1.09 -15.17 6.83
CA ALA A 54 -0.17 -14.89 6.14
C ALA A 54 -0.50 -15.98 5.11
N CYS A 55 0.49 -16.42 4.33
CA CYS A 55 0.36 -17.50 3.34
C CYS A 55 -0.15 -18.81 3.94
N GLN A 56 0.24 -19.14 5.17
CA GLN A 56 -0.24 -20.35 5.85
C GLN A 56 -1.72 -20.26 6.24
N LEU A 57 -2.20 -19.04 6.53
CA LEU A 57 -3.57 -18.78 6.99
C LEU A 57 -4.55 -18.44 5.84
N TYR A 58 -4.08 -18.30 4.59
CA TYR A 58 -4.98 -18.13 3.44
C TYR A 58 -5.84 -19.39 3.24
N PRO A 59 -7.14 -19.22 2.92
CA PRO A 59 -8.03 -20.33 2.64
C PRO A 59 -7.57 -21.05 1.37
N ASP A 60 -7.79 -22.36 1.34
CA ASP A 60 -7.45 -23.18 0.20
C ASP A 60 -8.38 -22.84 -0.97
N TYR A 61 -7.81 -22.35 -2.07
CA TYR A 61 -8.57 -21.98 -3.27
C TYR A 61 -8.65 -23.20 -4.19
N PRO A 62 -9.85 -23.58 -4.69
CA PRO A 62 -10.01 -24.81 -5.45
C PRO A 62 -9.16 -24.81 -6.73
N GLN A 63 -8.43 -25.91 -6.94
CA GLN A 63 -7.60 -26.13 -8.11
C GLN A 63 -8.46 -26.21 -9.39
N GLN A 64 -8.20 -25.34 -10.37
CA GLN A 64 -8.82 -25.44 -11.70
C GLN A 64 -7.99 -26.33 -12.62
N LYS A 65 -8.36 -27.61 -12.73
CA LYS A 65 -7.64 -28.65 -13.49
C LYS A 65 -7.50 -28.40 -15.01
N ASN A 66 -8.29 -27.50 -15.58
CA ASN A 66 -8.38 -27.30 -17.05
C ASN A 66 -7.54 -26.13 -17.59
N HIS A 67 -6.75 -25.47 -16.76
CA HIS A 67 -5.80 -24.46 -17.20
C HIS A 67 -4.37 -24.85 -16.79
N TRP A 68 -3.36 -24.33 -17.48
CA TRP A 68 -1.94 -24.48 -17.11
C TRP A 68 -1.65 -24.08 -15.64
N TYR A 69 -2.59 -23.36 -15.03
CA TYR A 69 -2.65 -22.89 -13.65
C TYR A 69 -3.19 -23.92 -12.64
N GLY A 70 -3.64 -25.10 -13.07
CA GLY A 70 -4.17 -26.17 -12.21
C GLY A 70 -3.12 -27.01 -11.48
N PHE A 71 -1.83 -26.81 -11.77
CA PHE A 71 -0.74 -27.59 -11.19
C PHE A 71 -0.36 -27.16 -9.78
N ILE A 72 -0.58 -25.89 -9.41
CA ILE A 72 -0.18 -25.34 -8.11
C ILE A 72 -1.28 -24.39 -7.62
N GLU A 73 -1.78 -24.65 -6.42
CA GLU A 73 -2.74 -23.81 -5.71
C GLU A 73 -2.20 -22.39 -5.49
N VAL A 74 -3.03 -21.35 -5.60
CA VAL A 74 -2.63 -19.93 -5.43
C VAL A 74 -1.87 -19.72 -4.11
N LYS A 75 -2.30 -20.40 -3.05
CA LYS A 75 -1.62 -20.46 -1.75
C LYS A 75 -0.17 -20.95 -1.83
N ASN A 76 0.07 -22.01 -2.62
CA ASN A 76 1.41 -22.53 -2.84
C ASN A 76 2.26 -21.60 -3.70
N GLN A 77 1.67 -20.84 -4.62
CA GLN A 77 2.40 -19.83 -5.39
C GLN A 77 2.91 -18.70 -4.49
N HIS A 78 2.06 -18.15 -3.61
CA HIS A 78 2.49 -17.17 -2.62
C HIS A 78 3.55 -17.74 -1.66
N ARG A 79 3.40 -18.99 -1.22
CA ARG A 79 4.39 -19.66 -0.38
C ARG A 79 5.74 -19.81 -1.07
N ILE A 80 5.76 -20.21 -2.35
CA ILE A 80 6.99 -20.35 -3.13
C ILE A 80 7.65 -18.98 -3.32
N ALA A 81 6.87 -17.94 -3.65
CA ALA A 81 7.37 -16.57 -3.75
C ALA A 81 8.05 -16.15 -2.44
N ALA A 82 7.36 -16.32 -1.31
CA ALA A 82 7.88 -15.89 -0.03
C ALA A 82 9.11 -16.71 0.43
N ILE A 83 9.21 -18.00 0.11
CA ILE A 83 10.43 -18.81 0.33
C ILE A 83 11.61 -18.31 -0.52
N LEU A 84 11.36 -18.00 -1.80
CA LEU A 84 12.40 -17.44 -2.68
C LEU A 84 12.89 -16.08 -2.18
N GLY A 85 11.99 -15.22 -1.71
CA GLY A 85 12.36 -13.95 -1.07
C GLY A 85 13.20 -14.14 0.18
N ALA A 86 12.86 -15.11 1.04
CA ALA A 86 13.65 -15.44 2.22
C ALA A 86 15.06 -15.97 1.85
N LEU A 87 15.16 -16.83 0.82
CA LEU A 87 16.45 -17.29 0.30
C LEU A 87 17.27 -16.14 -0.29
N ALA A 88 16.62 -15.20 -0.99
CA ALA A 88 17.27 -14.01 -1.52
C ALA A 88 17.90 -13.16 -0.41
N ILE A 89 17.21 -13.00 0.73
CA ILE A 89 17.74 -12.32 1.91
C ILE A 89 18.99 -13.03 2.45
N LEU A 90 18.95 -14.37 2.58
CA LEU A 90 20.11 -15.15 3.01
C LEU A 90 21.30 -14.97 2.05
N CYS A 91 21.04 -14.97 0.74
CA CYS A 91 22.07 -14.68 -0.26
C CYS A 91 22.61 -13.24 -0.15
N CYS A 92 21.76 -12.26 0.17
CA CYS A 92 22.19 -10.88 0.41
C CYS A 92 23.10 -10.77 1.64
N VAL A 93 22.80 -11.47 2.73
CA VAL A 93 23.69 -11.53 3.90
C VAL A 93 25.02 -12.19 3.54
N GLY A 94 25.00 -13.27 2.76
CA GLY A 94 26.21 -13.88 2.20
C GLY A 94 27.00 -12.93 1.28
N GLY A 95 26.31 -12.03 0.59
CA GLY A 95 26.87 -10.98 -0.26
C GLY A 95 27.84 -10.03 0.46
N ILE A 96 27.73 -9.89 1.79
CA ILE A 96 28.66 -9.10 2.60
C ILE A 96 30.07 -9.69 2.55
N PHE A 97 30.17 -11.02 2.58
CA PHE A 97 31.45 -11.73 2.52
C PHE A 97 31.92 -11.97 1.09
N MET A 98 30.98 -12.19 0.17
CA MET A 98 31.27 -12.48 -1.23
C MET A 98 30.31 -11.69 -2.13
N PRO A 99 30.71 -10.49 -2.63
CA PRO A 99 29.84 -9.61 -3.42
C PRO A 99 29.24 -10.26 -4.67
N ALA A 100 29.88 -11.30 -5.21
CA ALA A 100 29.35 -12.09 -6.33
C ALA A 100 28.00 -12.76 -6.02
N LEU A 101 27.68 -13.02 -4.74
CA LEU A 101 26.36 -13.56 -4.32
C LEU A 101 25.22 -12.54 -4.45
N LEU A 102 25.52 -11.24 -4.61
CA LEU A 102 24.48 -10.23 -4.81
C LEU A 102 23.76 -10.40 -6.16
N VAL A 103 24.44 -10.94 -7.17
CA VAL A 103 23.84 -11.23 -8.48
C VAL A 103 22.75 -12.31 -8.35
N PRO A 104 23.02 -13.54 -7.87
CA PRO A 104 21.97 -14.53 -7.67
C PRO A 104 20.91 -14.08 -6.66
N ALA A 105 21.28 -13.31 -5.63
CA ALA A 105 20.30 -12.74 -4.69
C ALA A 105 19.28 -11.83 -5.41
N SER A 106 19.75 -10.96 -6.30
CA SER A 106 18.89 -10.03 -7.05
C SER A 106 17.95 -10.78 -8.01
N TRP A 107 18.43 -11.84 -8.65
CA TRP A 107 17.60 -12.73 -9.48
C TRP A 107 16.58 -13.52 -8.67
N LEU A 108 16.91 -13.96 -7.45
CA LEU A 108 15.96 -14.60 -6.55
C LEU A 108 14.86 -13.63 -6.10
N PHE A 109 15.19 -12.36 -5.81
CA PHE A 109 14.19 -11.33 -5.52
C PHE A 109 13.26 -11.09 -6.70
N PHE A 110 13.79 -11.01 -7.91
CA PHE A 110 12.98 -10.91 -9.12
C PHE A 110 12.08 -12.13 -9.31
N GLY A 111 12.62 -13.35 -9.17
CA GLY A 111 11.84 -14.59 -9.28
C GLY A 111 10.72 -14.69 -8.23
N SER A 112 11.00 -14.28 -7.00
CA SER A 112 10.00 -14.16 -5.92
C SER A 112 8.85 -13.21 -6.32
N ASN A 113 9.18 -12.00 -6.78
CA ASN A 113 8.18 -11.00 -7.16
C ASN A 113 7.39 -11.43 -8.41
N LEU A 114 8.04 -12.09 -9.37
CA LEU A 114 7.38 -12.61 -10.56
C LEU A 114 6.34 -13.67 -10.21
N ILE A 115 6.69 -14.65 -9.36
CA ILE A 115 5.76 -15.69 -8.92
C ILE A 115 4.60 -15.09 -8.13
N TRP A 116 4.86 -14.07 -7.32
CA TRP A 116 3.82 -13.34 -6.61
C TRP A 116 2.88 -12.56 -7.56
N CYS A 117 3.43 -11.86 -8.54
CA CYS A 117 2.63 -11.16 -9.55
C CYS A 117 1.75 -12.13 -10.34
N ILE A 118 2.25 -13.32 -10.65
CA ILE A 118 1.48 -14.39 -11.28
C ILE A 118 0.35 -14.88 -10.35
N ALA A 119 0.63 -15.04 -9.05
CA ALA A 119 -0.38 -15.44 -8.07
C ALA A 119 -1.53 -14.43 -7.97
N GLU A 120 -1.23 -13.12 -7.95
CA GLU A 120 -2.27 -12.09 -7.94
C GLU A 120 -3.02 -11.95 -9.26
N TYR A 121 -2.35 -12.18 -10.40
CA TYR A 121 -3.05 -12.31 -11.67
C TYR A 121 -4.10 -13.42 -11.62
N HIS A 122 -3.75 -14.56 -11.03
CA HIS A 122 -4.68 -15.68 -10.90
C HIS A 122 -5.84 -15.37 -9.97
N LYS A 123 -5.57 -14.77 -8.80
CA LYS A 123 -6.59 -14.37 -7.85
C LYS A 123 -7.60 -13.40 -8.47
N GLN A 124 -7.12 -12.42 -9.25
CA GLN A 124 -7.99 -11.47 -9.95
C GLN A 124 -8.87 -12.16 -11.00
N LYS A 125 -8.34 -13.15 -11.74
CA LYS A 125 -9.11 -13.88 -12.76
C LYS A 125 -10.17 -14.80 -12.16
N ILE A 126 -9.95 -15.33 -10.95
CA ILE A 126 -10.91 -16.17 -10.23
C ILE A 126 -12.04 -15.31 -9.66
N ASN A 127 -11.71 -14.14 -9.08
CA ASN A 127 -12.68 -13.18 -8.58
C ASN A 127 -13.16 -12.28 -9.73
N GLN A 128 -14.08 -12.78 -10.57
CA GLN A 128 -14.63 -12.05 -11.73
C GLN A 128 -15.28 -10.69 -11.41
N LYS A 129 -15.48 -10.35 -10.13
CA LYS A 129 -15.95 -9.04 -9.69
C LYS A 129 -14.74 -8.11 -9.52
N SER A 130 -14.29 -7.49 -10.61
CA SER A 130 -13.15 -6.57 -10.61
C SER A 130 -13.48 -5.30 -9.82
N SER A 131 -13.16 -5.28 -8.53
CA SER A 131 -13.14 -4.03 -7.77
C SER A 131 -11.96 -3.18 -8.19
N HIS A 132 -12.12 -1.85 -8.18
CA HIS A 132 -11.03 -0.89 -8.43
C HIS A 132 -9.83 -1.13 -7.50
N THR A 133 -10.09 -1.64 -6.30
CA THR A 133 -9.05 -2.01 -5.31
C THR A 133 -8.20 -3.19 -5.77
N ASP A 134 -8.78 -4.18 -6.44
CA ASP A 134 -8.04 -5.37 -6.86
C ASP A 134 -7.13 -5.06 -8.06
N THR A 135 -7.56 -4.15 -8.94
CA THR A 135 -6.73 -3.63 -10.04
C THR A 135 -5.55 -2.80 -9.55
N ALA A 136 -5.73 -1.98 -8.51
CA ALA A 136 -4.65 -1.18 -7.93
C ALA A 136 -3.57 -2.07 -7.28
N TYR A 137 -4.00 -3.13 -6.56
CA TYR A 137 -3.07 -4.09 -5.96
C TYR A 137 -2.27 -4.88 -7.01
N MET A 138 -2.91 -5.21 -8.13
CA MET A 138 -2.25 -5.87 -9.24
C MET A 138 -1.19 -4.99 -9.92
N GLN A 139 -1.51 -3.70 -10.11
CA GLN A 139 -0.53 -2.73 -10.61
C GLN A 139 0.66 -2.60 -9.65
N TYR A 140 0.42 -2.58 -8.33
CA TYR A 140 1.47 -2.60 -7.32
C TYR A 140 2.39 -3.83 -7.45
N ALA A 141 1.84 -5.03 -7.61
CA ALA A 141 2.62 -6.25 -7.80
C ALA A 141 3.46 -6.22 -9.10
N MET A 142 2.90 -5.70 -10.19
CA MET A 142 3.61 -5.53 -11.46
C MET A 142 4.78 -4.54 -11.32
N ILE A 143 4.54 -3.37 -10.70
CA ILE A 143 5.56 -2.35 -10.47
C ILE A 143 6.68 -2.90 -9.57
N SER A 144 6.33 -3.65 -8.51
CA SER A 144 7.31 -4.30 -7.62
C SER A 144 8.19 -5.31 -8.36
N THR A 145 7.62 -6.04 -9.31
CA THR A 145 8.35 -6.99 -10.17
C THR A 145 9.35 -6.26 -11.08
N VAL A 146 8.94 -5.16 -11.71
CA VAL A 146 9.85 -4.33 -12.53
C VAL A 146 10.94 -3.70 -11.66
N MET A 147 10.58 -3.24 -10.46
CA MET A 147 11.50 -2.63 -9.51
C MET A 147 12.60 -3.60 -9.05
N THR A 148 12.33 -4.91 -8.99
CA THR A 148 13.34 -5.94 -8.67
C THR A 148 14.13 -6.43 -9.89
N LEU A 149 13.58 -6.29 -11.10
CA LEU A 149 14.29 -6.62 -12.35
C LEU A 149 15.46 -5.66 -12.64
N VAL A 150 15.23 -4.35 -12.45
CA VAL A 150 16.23 -3.30 -12.72
C VAL A 150 17.56 -3.56 -11.98
N PRO A 151 17.59 -3.76 -10.64
CA PRO A 151 18.82 -4.07 -9.93
C PRO A 151 19.41 -5.44 -10.29
N ALA A 152 18.60 -6.44 -10.69
CA ALA A 152 19.14 -7.72 -11.15
C ALA A 152 19.95 -7.58 -12.46
N ILE A 153 19.42 -6.83 -13.43
CA ILE A 153 20.14 -6.50 -14.66
C ILE A 153 21.37 -5.65 -14.32
N GLY A 154 21.21 -4.62 -13.49
CA GLY A 154 22.30 -3.74 -13.06
C GLY A 154 23.46 -4.51 -12.40
N ALA A 155 23.16 -5.42 -11.48
CA ALA A 155 24.14 -6.26 -10.81
C ALA A 155 24.86 -7.19 -11.79
N THR A 156 24.13 -7.78 -12.74
CA THR A 156 24.71 -8.66 -13.77
C THR A 156 25.65 -7.88 -14.69
N VAL A 157 25.23 -6.72 -15.20
CA VAL A 157 26.08 -5.86 -16.05
C VAL A 157 27.31 -5.39 -15.29
N SER A 158 27.16 -5.01 -14.02
CA SER A 158 28.29 -4.54 -13.19
C SER A 158 29.33 -5.62 -12.92
N LEU A 159 28.90 -6.89 -12.80
CA LEU A 159 29.80 -8.02 -12.61
C LEU A 159 30.64 -8.32 -13.87
N PHE A 160 30.01 -8.30 -15.05
CA PHE A 160 30.69 -8.63 -16.31
C PHE A 160 31.39 -7.42 -16.96
N PHE A 161 30.94 -6.20 -16.67
CA PHE A 161 31.47 -4.95 -17.20
C PHE A 161 31.68 -3.91 -16.08
N PRO A 162 32.75 -4.04 -15.27
CA PRO A 162 33.04 -3.12 -14.17
C PRO A 162 33.07 -1.63 -14.52
N PRO A 163 33.56 -1.20 -15.71
CA PRO A 163 33.51 0.21 -16.10
C PRO A 163 32.09 0.77 -16.25
N ALA A 164 31.11 -0.08 -16.55
CA ALA A 164 29.71 0.31 -16.67
C ALA A 164 28.98 0.34 -15.31
N ALA A 165 29.60 -0.14 -14.23
CA ALA A 165 28.97 -0.31 -12.92
C ALA A 165 28.46 1.00 -12.30
N LEU A 166 29.18 2.11 -12.51
CA LEU A 166 28.76 3.42 -12.00
C LEU A 166 27.51 3.92 -12.75
N VAL A 167 27.47 3.74 -14.07
CA VAL A 167 26.34 4.16 -14.91
C VAL A 167 25.10 3.32 -14.58
N THR A 168 25.26 2.00 -14.48
CA THR A 168 24.17 1.08 -14.10
C THR A 168 23.65 1.39 -12.71
N PHE A 169 24.52 1.75 -11.76
CA PHE A 169 24.14 2.17 -10.42
C PHE A 169 23.28 3.44 -10.43
N ILE A 170 23.69 4.49 -11.17
CA ILE A 170 22.92 5.74 -11.28
C ILE A 170 21.54 5.49 -11.90
N ILE A 171 21.49 4.73 -13.01
CA ILE A 171 20.24 4.41 -13.71
C ILE A 171 19.32 3.59 -12.81
N SER A 172 19.85 2.54 -12.17
CA SER A 172 19.10 1.67 -11.26
C SER A 172 18.54 2.44 -10.07
N THR A 173 19.33 3.35 -9.50
CA THR A 173 18.91 4.20 -8.38
C THR A 173 17.77 5.14 -8.78
N THR A 174 17.94 5.83 -9.92
CA THR A 174 16.94 6.77 -10.43
C THR A 174 15.61 6.07 -10.75
N LEU A 175 15.67 4.92 -11.42
CA LEU A 175 14.49 4.11 -11.71
C LEU A 175 13.87 3.54 -10.43
N GLY A 176 14.69 3.10 -9.47
CA GLY A 176 14.23 2.59 -8.18
C GLY A 176 13.45 3.63 -7.37
N ILE A 177 13.89 4.88 -7.37
CA ILE A 177 13.17 5.99 -6.71
C ILE A 177 11.84 6.26 -7.41
N SER A 178 11.84 6.36 -8.75
CA SER A 178 10.63 6.64 -9.53
C SER A 178 9.58 5.53 -9.41
N LEU A 179 9.98 4.27 -9.63
CA LEU A 179 9.12 3.10 -9.51
C LEU A 179 8.66 2.88 -8.07
N GLY A 180 9.56 3.13 -7.10
CA GLY A 180 9.21 3.10 -5.69
C GLY A 180 8.12 4.11 -5.36
N SER A 181 8.25 5.36 -5.80
CA SER A 181 7.21 6.38 -5.61
C SER A 181 5.87 5.99 -6.23
N LEU A 182 5.86 5.38 -7.42
CA LEU A 182 4.63 4.92 -8.07
C LEU A 182 4.01 3.73 -7.31
N SER A 183 4.85 2.81 -6.84
CA SER A 183 4.46 1.69 -6.00
C SER A 183 3.82 2.18 -4.69
N LEU A 184 4.38 3.23 -4.07
CA LEU A 184 3.79 3.88 -2.89
C LEU A 184 2.42 4.47 -3.18
N TYR A 185 2.27 5.15 -4.32
CA TYR A 185 1.00 5.72 -4.73
C TYR A 185 -0.08 4.63 -4.88
N CYS A 186 0.22 3.54 -5.59
CA CYS A 186 -0.69 2.41 -5.75
C CYS A 186 -1.03 1.73 -4.41
N TRP A 187 -0.07 1.59 -3.51
CA TRP A 187 -0.30 1.00 -2.19
C TRP A 187 -1.16 1.89 -1.27
N LEU A 188 -0.93 3.20 -1.29
CA LEU A 188 -1.77 4.16 -0.56
C LEU A 188 -3.19 4.19 -1.10
N ASP A 189 -3.35 4.22 -2.42
CA ASP A 189 -4.66 4.17 -3.07
C ASP A 189 -5.41 2.88 -2.70
N TYR A 190 -4.73 1.74 -2.72
CA TYR A 190 -5.28 0.47 -2.27
C TYR A 190 -5.72 0.49 -0.79
N THR A 191 -4.85 0.97 0.11
CA THR A 191 -5.08 0.95 1.55
C THR A 191 -6.21 1.91 1.95
N LEU A 192 -6.19 3.13 1.42
CA LEU A 192 -7.22 4.14 1.68
C LEU A 192 -8.55 3.81 1.00
N GLY A 193 -8.52 3.31 -0.23
CA GLY A 193 -9.71 2.86 -0.96
C GLY A 193 -10.41 1.70 -0.27
N ARG A 194 -9.64 0.79 0.35
CA ARG A 194 -10.20 -0.32 1.14
C ARG A 194 -10.92 0.15 2.40
N GLU A 195 -10.35 1.10 3.14
CA GLU A 195 -11.02 1.67 4.32
C GLU A 195 -12.31 2.41 3.96
N TYR A 196 -12.31 3.13 2.84
CA TYR A 196 -13.50 3.82 2.33
C TYR A 196 -14.61 2.83 1.98
N ASN A 197 -14.29 1.77 1.24
CA ASN A 197 -15.24 0.73 0.84
C ASN A 197 -15.78 -0.06 2.05
N ALA A 198 -14.92 -0.39 3.03
CA ALA A 198 -15.33 -1.08 4.25
C ALA A 198 -16.31 -0.24 5.10
N LYS A 199 -16.11 1.08 5.17
CA LYS A 199 -17.06 1.99 5.82
C LYS A 199 -18.38 2.05 5.06
N SER A 200 -18.34 2.16 3.73
CA SER A 200 -19.53 2.16 2.87
C SER A 200 -20.38 0.90 3.03
N GLU A 201 -19.75 -0.29 2.98
CA GLU A 201 -20.44 -1.56 3.19
C GLU A 201 -21.02 -1.69 4.60
N SER A 202 -20.31 -1.20 5.63
CA SER A 202 -20.84 -1.17 7.00
C SER A 202 -22.05 -0.25 7.13
N TYR A 203 -22.08 0.89 6.44
CA TYR A 203 -23.25 1.77 6.44
C TYR A 203 -24.40 1.16 5.65
N GLN A 204 -24.14 0.48 4.52
CA GLN A 204 -25.17 -0.25 3.79
C GLN A 204 -25.79 -1.36 4.63
N GLN A 205 -24.96 -2.17 5.31
CA GLN A 205 -25.44 -3.21 6.23
C GLN A 205 -26.20 -2.63 7.43
N LEU A 206 -25.76 -1.49 7.97
CA LEU A 206 -26.48 -0.80 9.05
C LEU A 206 -27.83 -0.26 8.55
N THR A 207 -27.88 0.30 7.34
CA THR A 207 -29.09 0.86 6.72
C THR A 207 -30.09 -0.25 6.39
N GLU A 208 -29.61 -1.38 5.88
CA GLU A 208 -30.39 -2.59 5.62
C GLU A 208 -30.90 -3.23 6.92
N SER A 209 -30.07 -3.29 7.97
CA SER A 209 -30.45 -3.82 9.29
C SER A 209 -31.41 -2.92 10.06
N LEU A 210 -31.45 -1.62 9.73
CA LEU A 210 -32.35 -0.65 10.33
C LEU A 210 -33.69 -0.56 9.58
N GLU A 211 -33.93 -1.36 8.53
CA GLU A 211 -35.10 -1.25 7.64
C GLU A 211 -35.42 0.21 7.30
N ILE A 212 -34.38 1.04 7.10
CA ILE A 212 -34.59 2.39 6.59
C ILE A 212 -34.90 2.17 5.11
N GLU A 213 -36.19 1.97 4.83
CA GLU A 213 -36.71 1.95 3.47
C GLU A 213 -36.18 3.21 2.79
N PRO A 214 -35.36 3.08 1.74
CA PRO A 214 -34.88 4.24 1.03
C PRO A 214 -36.12 4.87 0.41
N LEU A 215 -36.60 5.97 1.02
CA LEU A 215 -37.60 6.83 0.40
C LEU A 215 -37.12 7.08 -1.01
N ALA A 216 -37.91 6.58 -1.97
CA ALA A 216 -37.62 6.67 -3.39
C ALA A 216 -37.07 8.06 -3.70
N ALA A 217 -35.87 8.10 -4.29
CA ALA A 217 -35.29 9.34 -4.77
C ALA A 217 -36.38 10.05 -5.60
N PRO A 218 -36.74 11.31 -5.27
CA PRO A 218 -37.69 12.02 -6.10
C PRO A 218 -37.10 12.13 -7.50
N PRO A 219 -37.92 11.96 -8.55
CA PRO A 219 -37.46 11.99 -9.92
C PRO A 219 -36.73 13.31 -10.18
N SER A 220 -35.57 13.18 -10.84
CA SER A 220 -34.76 14.28 -11.35
C SER A 220 -35.61 15.28 -12.11
N SER A 221 -35.75 16.48 -11.56
CA SER A 221 -36.17 17.66 -12.30
C SER A 221 -35.42 18.88 -11.76
N ASP A 222 -34.63 19.47 -12.63
CA ASP A 222 -33.98 20.78 -12.59
C ASP A 222 -34.33 21.68 -11.39
N LEU A 223 -33.38 21.93 -10.49
CA LEU A 223 -33.41 23.14 -9.67
C LEU A 223 -32.01 23.64 -9.29
N LYS A 224 -31.80 24.93 -9.61
CA LYS A 224 -30.64 25.79 -9.34
C LYS A 224 -30.20 25.76 -7.86
N PRO A 225 -28.94 26.12 -7.54
CA PRO A 225 -28.48 26.16 -6.16
C PRO A 225 -29.14 27.34 -5.45
N LEU A 226 -30.04 27.05 -4.51
CA LEU A 226 -30.45 28.00 -3.48
C LEU A 226 -29.70 27.65 -2.20
N GLN A 227 -28.61 28.37 -2.03
CA GLN A 227 -27.90 28.56 -0.77
C GLN A 227 -28.84 29.31 0.21
N GLU A 228 -28.64 29.06 1.51
CA GLU A 228 -29.37 29.58 2.67
C GLU A 228 -30.65 28.83 3.06
N ASN A 229 -30.52 27.90 4.02
CA ASN A 229 -31.05 28.10 5.37
C ASN A 229 -30.77 26.84 6.23
N TYR A 230 -29.63 26.81 6.91
CA TYR A 230 -29.42 25.89 8.04
C TYR A 230 -29.73 26.67 9.31
N ASP A 231 -31.02 26.69 9.67
CA ASP A 231 -31.48 27.23 10.95
C ASP A 231 -30.93 26.36 12.08
N SER A 232 -30.17 27.01 12.96
CA SER A 232 -29.46 26.43 14.08
C SER A 232 -30.42 25.91 15.16
N LEU A 233 -30.48 24.59 15.33
CA LEU A 233 -31.16 23.86 16.42
C LEU A 233 -30.60 24.13 17.84
N TRP A 234 -29.76 25.16 18.03
CA TRP A 234 -29.03 25.42 19.28
C TRP A 234 -29.26 26.80 19.90
N GLN A 235 -30.31 27.54 19.51
CA GLN A 235 -30.71 28.73 20.29
C GLN A 235 -31.47 28.32 21.54
N LYS A 236 -30.69 27.96 22.57
CA LYS A 236 -31.14 27.72 23.92
C LYS A 236 -31.59 29.05 24.55
N GLU A 237 -32.86 29.06 24.90
CA GLU A 237 -33.60 30.02 25.70
C GLU A 237 -32.77 30.54 26.90
N ASN A 238 -32.55 31.85 26.98
CA ASN A 238 -32.19 32.54 28.22
C ASN A 238 -33.03 33.81 28.32
N LYS A 239 -34.23 33.66 28.88
CA LYS A 239 -34.98 34.75 29.49
C LYS A 239 -34.22 35.22 30.73
N SER A 240 -33.94 36.52 30.81
CA SER A 240 -33.75 37.22 32.08
C SER A 240 -34.58 38.50 32.05
N PRO A 241 -35.32 38.83 33.12
CA PRO A 241 -36.25 39.94 33.13
C PRO A 241 -35.53 41.27 33.30
N SER A 242 -36.01 42.27 32.55
CA SER A 242 -35.73 43.68 32.78
C SER A 242 -36.15 44.09 34.20
N PRO A 243 -35.45 45.05 34.81
CA PRO A 243 -36.15 46.31 35.01
C PRO A 243 -35.31 47.56 34.75
N GLU A 244 -36.03 48.52 34.17
CA GLU A 244 -36.07 49.94 34.56
C GLU A 244 -34.89 50.89 34.27
N LYS A 245 -35.21 51.79 33.31
CA LYS A 245 -35.23 53.27 33.42
C LYS A 245 -33.92 54.01 33.67
N GLY A 246 -33.64 54.94 32.75
CA GLY A 246 -33.23 56.29 33.13
C GLY A 246 -32.26 56.98 32.18
N CYS A 247 -32.78 57.96 31.44
CA CYS A 247 -32.18 59.28 31.11
C CYS A 247 -30.69 59.34 30.66
N SER A 248 -30.40 59.73 29.41
CA SER A 248 -30.39 61.13 28.91
C SER A 248 -28.99 61.77 28.91
N PHE A 249 -28.68 62.43 27.79
CA PHE A 249 -27.82 63.62 27.62
C PHE A 249 -26.31 63.49 27.32
N PHE A 250 -26.00 63.85 26.07
CA PHE A 250 -25.08 64.92 25.63
C PHE A 250 -23.55 64.76 25.55
N SER A 251 -23.08 65.20 24.38
CA SER A 251 -21.82 65.88 24.01
C SER A 251 -20.49 65.14 24.14
N LEU A 252 -19.72 65.01 23.06
CA LEU A 252 -18.88 66.03 22.40
C LEU A 252 -17.61 66.34 23.22
N ILE A 253 -16.46 66.18 22.54
CA ILE A 253 -15.19 66.91 22.66
C ILE A 253 -13.97 65.98 22.80
N LYS A 254 -13.15 66.06 21.74
CA LYS A 254 -11.75 65.65 21.58
C LYS A 254 -10.84 66.54 22.45
N PRO A 255 -9.63 66.08 22.81
CA PRO A 255 -8.48 66.47 21.99
C PRO A 255 -7.81 65.29 21.29
#